data_AF-A0AAN5DF38-F1
#
_entry.id   AF-A0AAN5DF38-F1
#
_cell.length_a   1.000
_cell.length_b   1.000
_cell.length_c   1.000
_cell.angle_alpha   90.00
_cell.angle_beta   90.00
_cell.angle_gamma   90.00
#
_symmetry.space_group_name_H-M   'P 1'
#
loop_
_entity.id
_entity.type
_entity.pdbx_description
1 polymer ?
#
loop_
_entity_poly.entity_id
_entity_poly.type
_entity_poly.pdbx_seq_one_letter_code
_entity_poly.pdbx_strand_id
1 'polypeptide(L)'
;MEGSLSTALLEDGESTRTRPGIWTRLIKFFDSEDSYEIDDTDPVPFFKLFRFASRAEVVSYSIACFINIIIGLVTPAYFYVISRLTKIYIEEKSPVGNDDFLWRVWRVASFYCIGFFLCITLEYIQHNILTWSSENIARRCRSAFVEAVLARESAQFSVSTGELSSQLSSHIDRLREGLAERIGLLVKSLSIFLSCCVISFMLDWQTALFLVWSGPIYILASWLITKLSKTATKETLKISEEANGI
;
A
#
# COMPACT_ATOMS: atom_id res chain seq x y z
N MET A 1 -43.97 41.97 40.14
CA MET A 1 -44.19 41.99 38.68
C MET A 1 -43.06 42.80 38.08
N GLU A 2 -42.44 42.22 37.03
CA GLU A 2 -41.44 42.82 36.14
C GLU A 2 -40.02 43.00 36.70
N GLY A 3 -39.08 42.24 36.14
CA GLY A 3 -37.65 42.38 36.44
C GLY A 3 -36.72 41.24 36.00
N SER A 4 -37.20 40.17 35.37
CA SER A 4 -36.34 39.01 34.99
C SER A 4 -36.37 38.62 33.51
N LEU A 5 -36.94 39.45 32.63
CA LEU A 5 -37.12 39.09 31.21
C LEU A 5 -36.06 39.67 30.27
N SER A 6 -35.10 40.45 30.78
CA SER A 6 -34.09 41.11 29.93
C SER A 6 -32.74 40.36 29.85
N THR A 7 -32.54 39.30 30.63
CA THR A 7 -31.30 38.49 30.59
C THR A 7 -31.39 37.26 29.70
N ALA A 8 -32.57 36.98 29.10
CA ALA A 8 -32.77 35.86 28.18
C ALA A 8 -32.47 36.20 26.70
N LEU A 9 -32.04 37.43 26.40
CA LEU A 9 -31.77 37.90 25.02
C LEU A 9 -30.28 38.18 24.73
N LEU A 10 -29.37 37.74 25.60
CA LEU A 10 -27.91 37.87 25.39
C LEU A 10 -27.17 36.52 25.39
N GLU A 11 -27.84 35.45 24.98
CA GLU A 11 -27.19 34.15 24.73
C GLU A 11 -27.44 33.65 23.30
N ASP A 12 -27.62 34.59 22.36
CA ASP A 12 -27.68 34.32 20.93
C ASP A 12 -26.39 34.86 20.26
N GLY A 13 -25.27 34.25 20.67
CA GLY A 13 -23.93 34.58 20.22
C GLY A 13 -23.16 33.32 19.82
N GLU A 14 -23.32 32.93 18.56
CA GLU A 14 -22.38 32.10 17.79
C GLU A 14 -21.92 30.77 18.40
N SER A 15 -22.81 29.76 18.42
CA SER A 15 -22.33 28.41 18.10
C SER A 15 -22.33 28.26 16.58
N THR A 16 -21.20 28.55 15.95
CA THR A 16 -20.98 28.13 14.57
C THR A 16 -21.05 26.60 14.54
N ARG A 17 -22.23 26.05 14.24
CA ARG A 17 -22.41 24.70 13.73
C ARG A 17 -21.57 24.59 12.46
N THR A 18 -20.28 24.29 12.60
CA THR A 18 -19.45 23.88 11.49
C THR A 18 -20.04 22.55 11.00
N ARG A 19 -20.83 22.62 9.92
CA ARG A 19 -21.24 21.43 9.18
C ARG A 19 -19.98 20.61 8.93
N PRO A 20 -19.96 19.29 9.22
CA PRO A 20 -18.78 18.49 8.92
C PRO A 20 -18.49 18.66 7.43
N GLY A 21 -17.31 19.21 7.13
CA GLY A 21 -16.89 19.47 5.76
C GLY A 21 -16.96 18.18 4.94
N ILE A 22 -17.15 18.31 3.63
CA ILE A 22 -17.18 17.16 2.70
C ILE A 22 -15.99 16.22 2.93
N TRP A 23 -14.82 16.77 3.29
CA TRP A 23 -13.63 16.01 3.68
C TRP A 23 -13.82 15.17 4.94
N THR A 24 -14.41 15.70 6.02
CA THR A 24 -14.71 14.90 7.22
C THR A 24 -15.79 13.85 6.98
N ARG A 25 -16.74 14.11 6.07
CA ARG A 25 -17.73 13.11 5.66
C ARG A 25 -17.12 12.02 4.79
N LEU A 26 -16.23 12.37 3.85
CA LEU A 26 -15.49 11.42 3.05
C LEU A 26 -14.58 10.56 3.91
N ILE A 27 -13.81 11.16 4.82
CA ILE A 27 -12.96 10.43 5.77
C ILE A 27 -13.82 9.49 6.62
N LYS A 28 -14.93 9.97 7.20
CA LYS A 28 -15.84 9.14 8.01
C LYS A 28 -16.58 8.06 7.20
N PHE A 29 -16.80 8.29 5.91
CA PHE A 29 -17.41 7.33 4.99
C PHE A 29 -16.42 6.20 4.64
N PHE A 30 -15.16 6.54 4.36
CA PHE A 30 -14.08 5.56 4.17
C PHE A 30 -13.76 4.80 5.48
N ASP A 31 -13.75 5.49 6.61
CA ASP A 31 -13.49 4.93 7.95
C ASP A 31 -14.63 4.02 8.44
N SER A 32 -15.85 4.17 7.91
CA SER A 32 -16.99 3.31 8.25
C SER A 32 -16.95 1.90 7.63
N GLU A 33 -15.96 1.62 6.77
CA GLU A 33 -15.94 0.41 5.94
C GLU A 33 -14.91 -0.66 6.35
N ASP A 34 -14.15 -0.41 7.42
CA ASP A 34 -13.04 -1.26 7.89
C ASP A 34 -13.30 -2.01 9.20
N SER A 35 -14.54 -2.11 9.68
CA SER A 35 -14.86 -3.10 10.72
C SER A 35 -14.98 -4.50 10.10
N TYR A 36 -13.86 -5.05 9.64
CA TYR A 36 -13.62 -6.47 9.90
C TYR A 36 -13.75 -6.65 11.42
N GLU A 37 -14.29 -7.77 11.88
CA GLU A 37 -14.07 -8.22 13.26
C GLU A 37 -12.56 -8.48 13.43
N ILE A 38 -11.79 -7.41 13.53
CA ILE A 38 -10.52 -7.41 14.23
C ILE A 38 -10.97 -7.42 15.68
N ASP A 39 -10.63 -8.50 16.38
CA ASP A 39 -10.68 -8.59 17.84
C ASP A 39 -10.48 -7.20 18.46
N ASP A 40 -11.38 -6.81 19.37
CA ASP A 40 -11.66 -5.48 19.92
C ASP A 40 -10.43 -4.88 20.61
N THR A 41 -9.38 -4.64 19.83
CA THR A 41 -8.02 -4.35 20.26
C THR A 41 -7.52 -3.14 19.50
N ASP A 42 -7.03 -2.16 20.27
CA ASP A 42 -6.58 -0.89 19.72
C ASP A 42 -5.49 -1.10 18.65
N PRO A 43 -5.62 -0.48 17.45
CA PRO A 43 -4.64 -0.63 16.40
C PRO A 43 -3.26 -0.15 16.88
N VAL A 44 -2.28 -1.03 16.82
CA VAL A 44 -0.91 -0.69 17.20
C VAL A 44 -0.31 0.29 16.19
N PRO A 45 0.34 1.38 16.64
CA PRO A 45 0.96 2.31 15.71
C PRO A 45 2.09 1.63 14.93
N PHE A 46 2.20 1.93 13.63
CA PHE A 46 3.17 1.31 12.70
C PHE A 46 4.62 1.30 13.22
N PHE A 47 5.05 2.34 13.94
CA PHE A 47 6.40 2.40 14.49
C PHE A 47 6.63 1.45 15.66
N LYS A 48 5.59 1.09 16.42
CA LYS A 48 5.67 0.12 17.51
C LYS A 48 5.86 -1.31 16.97
N LEU A 49 5.52 -1.54 15.70
CA LEU A 49 5.79 -2.77 14.98
C LEU A 49 7.29 -3.06 14.84
N PHE A 50 8.11 -2.00 14.75
CA PHE A 50 9.57 -2.09 14.69
C PHE A 50 10.25 -2.18 16.06
N ARG A 51 9.50 -2.35 17.16
CA ARG A 51 10.08 -2.39 18.52
C ARG A 51 11.12 -3.50 18.70
N PHE A 52 10.96 -4.63 18.02
CA PHE A 52 11.88 -5.78 18.08
C PHE A 52 12.99 -5.73 17.01
N ALA A 53 13.02 -4.66 16.21
CA ALA A 53 14.03 -4.49 15.16
C ALA A 53 15.38 -4.07 15.77
N SER A 54 16.43 -4.77 15.37
CA SER A 54 17.81 -4.43 15.67
C SER A 54 18.31 -3.34 14.71
N ARG A 55 19.39 -2.66 15.08
CA ARG A 55 20.01 -1.61 14.25
C ARG A 55 20.37 -2.10 12.84
N ALA A 56 20.78 -3.36 12.71
CA ALA A 56 21.09 -3.96 11.41
C ALA A 56 19.86 -4.04 10.48
N GLU A 57 18.68 -4.35 11.03
CA GLU A 57 17.43 -4.42 10.27
C GLU A 57 16.95 -3.01 9.90
N VAL A 58 17.07 -2.04 10.80
CA VAL A 58 16.71 -0.64 10.48
C VAL A 58 17.57 -0.11 9.33
N VAL A 59 18.86 -0.42 9.33
CA VAL A 59 19.76 -0.06 8.22
C VAL A 59 19.38 -0.78 6.93
N SER A 60 19.07 -2.08 6.97
CA SER A 60 18.68 -2.83 5.77
C SER A 60 17.36 -2.33 5.17
N TYR A 61 16.36 -1.98 6.01
CA TYR A 61 15.11 -1.35 5.56
C TYR A 61 15.37 0.02 4.94
N SER A 62 16.29 0.81 5.51
CA SER A 62 16.66 2.12 4.95
C SER A 62 17.27 1.97 3.56
N ILE A 63 18.25 1.07 3.41
CA ILE A 63 18.89 0.74 2.11
C ILE A 63 17.84 0.26 1.10
N ALA A 64 16.96 -0.64 1.52
CA ALA A 64 15.89 -1.14 0.65
C ALA A 64 14.92 -0.03 0.22
N CYS A 65 14.61 0.94 1.09
CA CYS A 65 13.80 2.10 0.73
C CYS A 65 14.49 2.96 -0.35
N PHE A 66 15.79 3.22 -0.21
CA PHE A 66 16.54 3.95 -1.24
C PHE A 66 16.53 3.22 -2.59
N ILE A 67 16.73 1.90 -2.60
CA ILE A 67 16.68 1.09 -3.83
C ILE A 67 15.26 1.13 -4.43
N ASN A 68 14.21 1.01 -3.62
CA ASN A 68 12.82 1.11 -4.09
C ASN A 68 12.50 2.46 -4.73
N ILE A 69 13.03 3.55 -4.19
CA ILE A 69 12.87 4.88 -4.79
C ILE A 69 13.51 4.90 -6.18
N ILE A 70 14.75 4.41 -6.32
CA ILE A 70 15.47 4.34 -7.60
C ILE A 70 14.69 3.48 -8.61
N ILE A 71 14.28 2.27 -8.22
CA ILE A 71 13.49 1.38 -9.08
C ILE A 71 12.21 2.08 -9.54
N GLY A 72 11.51 2.75 -8.62
CA GLY A 72 10.28 3.46 -8.94
C GLY A 72 10.45 4.65 -9.90
N LEU A 73 11.61 5.32 -9.88
CA LEU A 73 11.96 6.37 -10.85
C LEU A 73 12.30 5.79 -12.23
N VAL A 74 12.91 4.60 -12.26
CA VAL A 74 13.34 3.95 -13.50
C VAL A 74 12.17 3.30 -14.24
N THR A 75 11.14 2.81 -13.54
CA THR A 75 9.98 2.14 -14.16
C THR A 75 9.32 2.98 -15.27
N PRO A 76 8.99 4.26 -15.07
CA PRO A 76 8.43 5.11 -16.13
C PRO A 76 9.42 5.43 -17.26
N ALA A 77 10.71 5.46 -16.96
CA ALA A 77 11.75 5.69 -17.97
C ALA A 77 11.80 4.55 -19.00
N TYR A 78 11.52 3.30 -18.62
CA TYR A 78 11.39 2.20 -19.57
C TYR A 78 10.28 2.43 -20.60
N PHE A 79 9.12 2.91 -20.14
CA PHE A 79 8.01 3.26 -21.04
C PHE A 79 8.37 4.42 -21.98
N TYR A 80 9.19 5.36 -21.53
CA TYR A 80 9.71 6.41 -22.38
C TYR A 80 10.66 5.86 -23.46
N VAL A 81 11.58 4.95 -23.10
CA VAL A 81 12.53 4.33 -24.05
C VAL A 81 11.79 3.52 -25.12
N ILE A 82 10.79 2.72 -24.75
CA ILE A 82 10.00 1.97 -25.73
C ILE A 82 9.17 2.90 -26.62
N SER A 83 8.64 4.00 -26.07
CA SER A 83 7.96 5.04 -26.87
C SER A 83 8.90 5.66 -27.92
N ARG A 84 10.16 5.92 -27.56
CA ARG A 84 11.19 6.40 -28.50
C ARG A 84 11.48 5.37 -29.59
N LEU A 85 11.54 4.08 -29.24
CA LEU A 85 11.70 3.01 -30.22
C LEU A 85 10.51 2.99 -31.21
N THR A 86 9.27 3.07 -30.71
CA THR A 86 8.07 3.13 -31.55
C THR A 86 8.09 4.33 -32.49
N LYS A 87 8.56 5.51 -32.05
CA LYS A 87 8.67 6.70 -32.92
C LYS A 87 9.63 6.48 -34.09
N ILE A 88 10.77 5.83 -33.86
CA ILE A 88 11.74 5.50 -34.92
C ILE A 88 11.08 4.58 -35.96
N TYR A 89 10.27 3.61 -35.52
CA TYR A 89 9.53 2.71 -36.41
C TYR A 89 8.42 3.41 -37.22
N ILE A 90 7.75 4.42 -36.64
CA ILE A 90 6.66 5.13 -37.33
C ILE A 90 7.20 6.15 -38.34
N GLU A 91 8.33 6.78 -38.04
CA GLU A 91 8.91 7.84 -38.88
C GLU A 91 9.64 7.29 -40.12
N GLU A 92 10.22 6.09 -40.02
CA GLU A 92 10.90 5.44 -41.13
C GLU A 92 9.91 4.74 -42.08
N LYS A 93 9.53 5.41 -43.18
CA LYS A 93 8.57 4.89 -44.17
C LYS A 93 9.14 3.81 -45.11
N SER A 94 10.46 3.65 -45.19
CA SER A 94 11.14 2.66 -46.05
C SER A 94 12.27 1.92 -45.29
N PRO A 95 11.92 0.94 -44.43
CA PRO A 95 12.89 0.29 -43.53
C PRO A 95 13.79 -0.76 -44.20
N VAL A 96 13.54 -1.14 -45.46
CA VAL A 96 14.25 -2.24 -46.13
C VAL A 96 15.56 -1.73 -46.73
N GLY A 97 16.69 -2.20 -46.21
CA GLY A 97 18.04 -1.88 -46.70
C GLY A 97 18.67 -0.61 -46.12
N ASN A 98 18.08 -0.03 -45.08
CA ASN A 98 18.62 1.14 -44.38
C ASN A 98 19.44 0.72 -43.15
N ASP A 99 20.77 0.70 -43.28
CA ASP A 99 21.68 0.32 -42.18
C ASP A 99 21.65 1.32 -41.01
N ASP A 100 21.37 2.60 -41.27
CA ASP A 100 21.27 3.63 -40.23
C ASP A 100 20.05 3.41 -39.33
N PHE A 101 18.94 2.95 -39.92
CA PHE A 101 17.76 2.55 -39.17
C PHE A 101 18.06 1.36 -38.26
N LEU A 102 18.69 0.31 -38.80
CA LEU A 102 19.07 -0.88 -38.03
C LEU A 102 20.01 -0.53 -36.87
N TRP A 103 21.01 0.32 -37.09
CA TRP A 103 21.93 0.76 -36.04
C TRP A 103 21.24 1.57 -34.94
N ARG A 104 20.27 2.45 -35.28
CA ARG A 104 19.48 3.20 -34.30
C ARG A 104 18.62 2.29 -33.43
N VAL A 105 17.93 1.33 -34.05
CA VAL A 105 17.09 0.35 -33.36
C VAL A 105 17.93 -0.53 -32.44
N TRP A 106 19.03 -1.09 -32.96
CA TRP A 106 19.94 -1.93 -32.16
C TRP A 106 20.50 -1.20 -30.96
N ARG A 107 20.93 0.05 -31.12
CA ARG A 107 21.47 0.85 -30.01
C ARG A 107 20.44 1.02 -28.89
N VAL A 108 19.22 1.44 -29.23
CA VAL A 108 18.15 1.64 -28.23
C VAL A 108 17.74 0.32 -27.58
N ALA A 109 17.62 -0.75 -28.37
CA ALA A 109 17.31 -2.08 -27.87
C ALA A 109 18.39 -2.63 -26.93
N SER A 110 19.67 -2.47 -27.26
CA SER A 110 20.78 -2.90 -26.40
C SER A 110 20.79 -2.15 -25.08
N PHE A 111 20.61 -0.82 -25.09
CA PHE A 111 20.49 -0.04 -23.84
C PHE A 111 19.29 -0.47 -22.99
N TYR A 112 18.15 -0.76 -23.62
CA TYR A 112 16.97 -1.26 -22.93
C TYR A 112 17.23 -2.62 -22.27
N CYS A 113 17.81 -3.58 -23.00
CA CYS A 113 18.12 -4.91 -22.47
C CYS A 113 19.10 -4.83 -21.29
N ILE A 114 20.20 -4.07 -21.42
CA ILE A 114 21.19 -3.91 -20.33
C ILE A 114 20.52 -3.27 -19.11
N GLY A 115 19.74 -2.22 -19.31
CA GLY A 115 18.98 -1.57 -18.24
C GLY A 115 18.01 -2.54 -17.56
N PHE A 116 17.28 -3.36 -18.32
CA PHE A 116 16.33 -4.33 -17.80
C PHE A 116 17.01 -5.39 -16.92
N PHE A 117 18.13 -5.96 -17.37
CA PHE A 117 18.92 -6.91 -16.57
C PHE A 117 19.49 -6.27 -15.29
N LEU A 118 19.88 -5.01 -15.33
CA LEU A 118 20.35 -4.30 -14.14
C LEU A 118 19.21 -4.06 -13.13
N CYS A 119 18.01 -3.69 -13.58
CA CYS A 119 16.90 -3.46 -12.64
C CYS A 119 16.36 -4.75 -12.03
N ILE A 120 16.23 -5.83 -12.80
CA ILE A 120 15.73 -7.10 -12.25
C ILE A 120 16.68 -7.65 -11.17
N THR A 121 17.99 -7.47 -11.34
CA THR A 121 18.98 -7.88 -10.34
C THR A 121 18.91 -7.02 -9.08
N LEU A 122 18.78 -5.69 -9.23
CA LEU A 122 18.59 -4.78 -8.09
C LEU A 122 17.29 -5.05 -7.33
N GLU A 123 16.19 -5.28 -8.05
CA GLU A 123 14.89 -5.61 -7.45
C GLU A 123 14.94 -6.95 -6.71
N TYR A 124 15.59 -7.95 -7.29
CA TYR A 124 15.80 -9.24 -6.63
C TYR A 124 16.61 -9.09 -5.34
N ILE A 125 17.73 -8.35 -5.37
CA ILE A 125 18.54 -8.09 -4.16
C ILE A 125 17.71 -7.36 -3.10
N GLN A 126 16.99 -6.31 -3.49
CA GLN A 126 16.14 -5.53 -2.59
C GLN A 126 15.03 -6.38 -1.96
N HIS A 127 14.38 -7.25 -2.72
CA HIS A 127 13.38 -8.17 -2.19
C HIS A 127 13.99 -9.15 -1.18
N ASN A 128 15.14 -9.74 -1.50
CA ASN A 128 15.83 -10.66 -0.59
C ASN A 128 16.23 -10.00 0.73
N ILE A 129 16.72 -8.75 0.69
CA ILE A 129 17.09 -8.00 1.90
C ILE A 129 15.87 -7.77 2.80
N LEU A 130 14.72 -7.40 2.23
CA LEU A 130 13.49 -7.19 3.00
C LEU A 130 12.98 -8.51 3.60
N THR A 131 12.93 -9.58 2.82
CA THR A 131 12.50 -10.89 3.28
C THR A 131 13.40 -11.40 4.41
N TRP A 132 14.72 -11.32 4.25
CA TRP A 132 15.66 -11.70 5.30
C TRP A 132 15.47 -10.88 6.60
N SER A 133 15.28 -9.56 6.46
CA SER A 133 15.09 -8.67 7.61
C SER A 133 13.76 -8.93 8.33
N SER A 134 12.68 -9.17 7.59
CA SER A 134 11.37 -9.53 8.15
C SER A 134 11.40 -10.87 8.90
N GLU A 135 12.14 -11.86 8.40
CA GLU A 135 12.26 -13.17 9.05
C GLU A 135 13.02 -13.05 10.37
N ASN A 136 14.05 -12.20 10.44
CA ASN A 136 14.77 -11.93 11.69
C ASN A 136 13.84 -11.31 12.75
N ILE A 137 13.03 -10.32 12.36
CA ILE A 137 12.08 -9.67 13.26
C ILE A 137 11.01 -10.68 13.72
N ALA A 138 10.45 -11.46 12.78
CA ALA A 138 9.46 -12.49 13.09
C ALA A 138 10.02 -13.54 14.07
N ARG A 139 11.27 -13.99 13.87
CA ARG A 139 11.95 -14.91 14.79
C ARG A 139 12.08 -14.35 16.20
N ARG A 140 12.48 -13.08 16.36
CA ARG A 140 12.56 -12.46 17.69
C ARG A 140 11.18 -12.29 18.35
N CYS A 141 10.17 -11.94 17.57
CA CYS A 141 8.79 -11.89 18.07
C CYS A 141 8.32 -13.25 18.59
N ARG A 142 8.61 -14.35 17.86
CA ARG A 142 8.27 -15.71 18.30
C ARG A 142 9.00 -16.08 19.60
N SER A 143 10.30 -15.78 19.72
CA SER A 143 11.06 -16.05 20.94
C SER A 143 10.53 -15.28 22.15
N ALA A 144 10.30 -13.97 22.00
CA ALA A 144 9.75 -13.13 23.06
C ALA A 144 8.34 -13.55 23.49
N PHE A 145 7.54 -14.07 22.54
CA PHE A 145 6.23 -14.63 22.87
C PHE A 145 6.34 -15.89 23.72
N VAL A 146 7.16 -16.86 23.30
CA VAL A 146 7.32 -18.11 24.04
C VAL A 146 7.81 -17.82 25.46
N GLU A 147 8.75 -16.88 25.62
CA GLU A 147 9.21 -16.41 26.93
C GLU A 147 8.07 -15.81 27.77
N ALA A 148 7.25 -14.93 27.18
CA ALA A 148 6.12 -14.30 27.86
C ALA A 148 5.01 -15.31 28.25
N VAL A 149 4.78 -16.33 27.44
CA VAL A 149 3.81 -17.40 27.72
C VAL A 149 4.28 -18.28 28.87
N LEU A 150 5.56 -18.65 28.88
CA LEU A 150 6.14 -19.48 29.95
C LEU A 150 6.22 -18.74 31.29
N ALA A 151 6.34 -17.41 31.28
CA ALA A 151 6.39 -16.58 32.48
C ALA A 151 5.01 -16.34 33.13
N ARG A 152 3.90 -16.73 32.47
CA ARG A 152 2.53 -16.47 32.94
C ARG A 152 1.99 -17.62 33.81
N GLU A 153 1.25 -17.29 34.86
CA GLU A 153 0.65 -18.27 35.77
C GLU A 153 -0.45 -19.11 35.08
N SER A 154 -0.51 -20.41 35.40
CA SER A 154 -1.44 -21.37 34.78
C SER A 154 -2.93 -21.02 35.01
N ALA A 155 -3.25 -20.33 36.11
CA ALA A 155 -4.61 -19.95 36.48
C ALA A 155 -5.24 -18.85 35.59
N GLN A 156 -4.45 -18.19 34.73
CA GLN A 156 -4.92 -17.13 33.83
C GLN A 156 -5.16 -17.58 32.38
N PHE A 157 -4.94 -18.86 32.07
CA PHE A 157 -5.22 -19.40 30.74
C PHE A 157 -6.69 -19.86 30.65
N SER A 158 -7.57 -18.98 30.17
CA SER A 158 -8.95 -19.32 29.82
C SER A 158 -9.07 -20.03 28.46
N VAL A 159 -8.02 -19.94 27.63
CA VAL A 159 -7.96 -20.50 26.26
C VAL A 159 -6.93 -21.63 26.22
N SER A 160 -7.18 -22.66 25.40
CA SER A 160 -6.25 -23.76 25.17
C SER A 160 -4.90 -23.24 24.67
N THR A 161 -3.80 -23.70 25.27
CA THR A 161 -2.43 -23.32 24.88
C THR A 161 -2.14 -23.58 23.40
N GLY A 162 -2.74 -24.63 22.83
CA GLY A 162 -2.58 -24.96 21.41
C GLY A 162 -3.28 -23.95 20.48
N GLU A 163 -4.45 -23.47 20.88
CA GLU A 163 -5.20 -22.46 20.13
C GLU A 163 -4.50 -21.11 20.17
N LEU A 164 -4.04 -20.67 21.36
CA LEU A 164 -3.29 -19.43 21.53
C LEU A 164 -2.00 -19.39 20.69
N SER A 165 -1.26 -20.51 20.68
CA SER A 165 -0.01 -20.62 19.92
C SER A 165 -0.24 -20.57 18.40
N SER A 166 -1.32 -21.20 17.93
CA SER A 166 -1.73 -21.18 16.52
C SER A 166 -2.17 -19.78 16.07
N GLN A 167 -3.05 -19.14 16.85
CA GLN A 167 -3.53 -17.78 16.56
C GLN A 167 -2.37 -16.79 16.51
N LEU A 168 -1.47 -16.82 17.48
CA LEU A 168 -0.35 -15.88 17.46
C LEU A 168 0.66 -16.17 16.35
N SER A 169 0.93 -17.45 16.05
CA SER A 169 1.78 -17.78 14.90
C SER A 169 1.20 -17.17 13.61
N SER A 170 -0.12 -17.26 13.42
CA SER A 170 -0.79 -16.58 12.31
C SER A 170 -0.61 -15.06 12.34
N HIS A 171 -0.71 -14.42 13.51
CA HIS A 171 -0.49 -12.97 13.63
C HIS A 171 0.96 -12.57 13.30
N ILE A 172 1.94 -13.36 13.74
CA ILE A 172 3.36 -13.11 13.44
C ILE A 172 3.65 -13.33 11.95
N ASP A 173 3.00 -14.30 11.32
CA ASP A 173 3.13 -14.55 9.89
C ASP A 173 2.55 -13.40 9.06
N ARG A 174 1.37 -12.89 9.43
CA ARG A 174 0.78 -11.69 8.81
C ARG A 174 1.67 -10.47 8.99
N LEU A 175 2.25 -10.31 10.18
CA LEU A 175 3.23 -9.26 10.46
C LEU A 175 4.45 -9.38 9.54
N ARG A 176 5.03 -10.58 9.42
CA ARG A 176 6.18 -10.87 8.56
C ARG A 176 5.87 -10.52 7.11
N GLU A 177 4.72 -10.95 6.59
CA GLU A 177 4.28 -10.64 5.21
C GLU A 177 4.11 -9.13 4.99
N GLY A 178 3.52 -8.44 5.96
CA GLY A 178 3.40 -6.97 5.94
C GLY A 178 4.76 -6.28 5.84
N LEU A 179 5.72 -6.70 6.65
CA LEU A 179 7.06 -6.13 6.68
C LEU A 179 7.89 -6.48 5.43
N ALA A 180 7.80 -7.72 4.95
CA ALA A 180 8.58 -8.23 3.81
C ALA A 180 8.17 -7.58 2.49
N GLU A 181 6.86 -7.48 2.22
CA GLU A 181 6.36 -7.12 0.90
C GLU A 181 5.71 -5.74 0.87
N ARG A 182 4.84 -5.44 1.85
CA ARG A 182 3.96 -4.27 1.76
C ARG A 182 4.73 -2.96 1.92
N ILE A 183 5.70 -2.89 2.83
CA ILE A 183 6.49 -1.66 3.05
C ILE A 183 7.27 -1.27 1.80
N GLY A 184 8.01 -2.21 1.22
CA GLY A 184 8.78 -1.96 -0.01
C GLY A 184 7.87 -1.58 -1.18
N LEU A 185 6.74 -2.27 -1.32
CA LEU A 185 5.75 -1.99 -2.35
C LEU A 185 5.14 -0.60 -2.20
N LEU A 186 4.81 -0.15 -0.99
CA LEU A 186 4.26 1.19 -0.75
C LEU A 186 5.24 2.29 -1.18
N VAL A 187 6.51 2.18 -0.76
CA VAL A 187 7.55 3.17 -1.12
C VAL A 187 7.80 3.18 -2.63
N LYS A 188 7.91 2.00 -3.25
CA LYS A 188 8.07 1.86 -4.70
C LYS A 188 6.88 2.46 -5.45
N SER A 189 5.66 2.13 -5.04
CA SER A 189 4.43 2.59 -5.69
C SER A 189 4.29 4.11 -5.62
N LEU A 190 4.63 4.72 -4.47
CA LEU A 190 4.64 6.17 -4.31
C LEU A 190 5.68 6.82 -5.24
N SER A 191 6.87 6.24 -5.34
CA SER A 191 7.92 6.72 -6.25
C SER A 191 7.49 6.63 -7.72
N ILE A 192 6.91 5.50 -8.14
CA ILE A 192 6.37 5.31 -9.49
C ILE A 192 5.28 6.34 -9.77
N PHE A 193 4.35 6.51 -8.84
CA PHE A 193 3.25 7.47 -8.99
C PHE A 193 3.77 8.89 -9.22
N LEU A 194 4.68 9.37 -8.37
CA LEU A 194 5.29 10.70 -8.51
C LEU A 194 6.04 10.85 -9.83
N SER A 195 6.82 9.84 -10.21
CA SER A 195 7.61 9.83 -11.44
C SER A 195 6.73 9.86 -12.69
N CYS A 196 5.67 9.04 -12.72
CA CYS A 196 4.67 9.02 -13.78
C CYS A 196 3.96 10.37 -13.90
N CYS A 197 3.56 10.99 -12.78
CA CYS A 197 2.95 12.31 -12.79
C CYS A 197 3.88 13.33 -13.46
N VAL A 198 5.14 13.42 -13.03
CA VAL A 198 6.10 14.36 -13.61
C VAL A 198 6.30 14.14 -15.11
N ILE A 199 6.54 12.89 -15.53
CA ILE A 199 6.75 12.56 -16.94
C ILE A 199 5.50 12.86 -17.78
N SER A 200 4.32 12.56 -17.27
CA SER A 200 3.06 12.83 -18.00
C SER A 200 2.85 14.32 -18.23
N PHE A 201 3.07 15.16 -17.21
CA PHE A 201 2.97 16.61 -17.35
C PHE A 201 4.03 17.20 -18.28
N MET A 202 5.22 16.60 -18.37
CA MET A 202 6.29 17.05 -19.26
C MET A 202 6.04 16.72 -20.74
N LEU A 203 5.40 15.59 -21.06
CA LEU A 203 5.15 15.20 -22.44
C LEU A 203 4.01 15.99 -23.06
N ASP A 204 2.84 15.97 -22.43
CA ASP A 204 1.68 16.72 -22.87
C ASP A 204 0.73 16.99 -21.69
N TRP A 205 0.59 18.26 -21.35
CA TRP A 205 -0.20 18.69 -20.20
C TRP A 205 -1.70 18.45 -20.39
N GLN A 206 -2.18 18.38 -21.63
CA GLN A 206 -3.60 18.16 -21.93
C GLN A 206 -4.03 16.72 -21.64
N THR A 207 -3.28 15.74 -22.15
CA THR A 207 -3.53 14.33 -21.83
C THR A 207 -3.31 14.03 -20.35
N ALA A 208 -2.32 14.64 -19.69
CA ALA A 208 -2.10 14.49 -18.26
C ALA A 208 -3.31 14.94 -17.41
N LEU A 209 -3.92 16.10 -17.72
CA LEU A 209 -5.13 16.57 -17.01
C LEU A 209 -6.31 15.61 -17.18
N PHE A 210 -6.48 15.02 -18.37
CA PHE A 210 -7.53 14.03 -18.61
C PHE A 210 -7.35 12.77 -17.74
N LEU A 211 -6.11 12.29 -17.56
CA LEU A 211 -5.80 11.16 -16.66
C LEU A 211 -6.06 11.50 -15.19
N VAL A 212 -5.74 12.72 -14.75
CA VAL A 212 -6.06 13.16 -13.38
C VAL A 212 -7.58 13.20 -13.16
N TRP A 213 -8.35 13.65 -14.16
CA TRP A 213 -9.80 13.67 -14.09
C TRP A 213 -10.44 12.28 -14.05
N SER A 214 -9.85 11.27 -14.70
CA SER A 214 -10.36 9.90 -14.65
C SER A 214 -10.03 9.16 -13.35
N GLY A 215 -9.05 9.64 -12.57
CA GLY A 215 -8.64 9.07 -11.28
C GLY A 215 -9.79 8.88 -10.28
N PRO A 216 -10.60 9.92 -9.96
CA PRO A 216 -11.76 9.78 -9.08
C PRO A 216 -12.80 8.75 -9.55
N ILE A 217 -12.99 8.63 -10.87
CA ILE A 217 -13.92 7.64 -11.46
C ILE A 217 -13.39 6.23 -11.19
N TYR A 218 -12.08 6.02 -11.32
CA TYR A 218 -11.45 4.75 -11.00
C TYR A 218 -11.60 4.39 -9.52
N ILE A 219 -11.36 5.35 -8.62
CA ILE A 219 -11.52 5.16 -7.16
C ILE A 219 -12.97 4.79 -6.82
N LEU A 220 -13.96 5.49 -7.40
CA LEU A 220 -15.38 5.20 -7.18
C LEU A 220 -15.76 3.80 -7.69
N ALA A 221 -15.26 3.40 -8.85
CA ALA A 221 -15.51 2.07 -9.41
C ALA A 221 -14.88 0.97 -8.55
N SER A 222 -13.62 1.12 -8.14
CA SER A 222 -12.95 0.18 -7.24
C SER A 222 -13.70 0.05 -5.91
N TRP A 223 -14.13 1.17 -5.33
CA TRP A 223 -14.93 1.20 -4.12
C TRP A 223 -16.25 0.42 -4.26
N LEU A 224 -16.99 0.66 -5.34
CA LEU A 224 -18.25 -0.03 -5.60
C LEU A 224 -18.07 -1.54 -5.74
N ILE A 225 -17.04 -1.97 -6.48
CA ILE A 225 -16.72 -3.38 -6.66
C ILE A 225 -16.43 -4.04 -5.31
N THR A 226 -15.58 -3.44 -4.48
CA THR A 226 -15.26 -3.99 -3.15
C THR A 226 -16.50 -4.09 -2.27
N LYS A 227 -17.39 -3.10 -2.30
CA LYS A 227 -18.64 -3.13 -1.54
C LYS A 227 -19.57 -4.27 -1.98
N LEU A 228 -19.71 -4.47 -3.29
CA LEU A 228 -20.51 -5.56 -3.84
C LEU A 228 -19.90 -6.93 -3.49
N SER A 229 -18.57 -7.08 -3.63
CA SER A 229 -17.87 -8.31 -3.24
C SER A 229 -18.05 -8.62 -1.75
N LYS A 230 -17.90 -7.63 -0.86
CA LYS A 230 -18.13 -7.81 0.58
C LYS A 230 -19.56 -8.28 0.87
N THR A 231 -20.56 -7.72 0.17
CA THR A 231 -21.97 -8.09 0.35
C THR A 231 -22.24 -9.51 -0.14
N ALA A 232 -21.77 -9.85 -1.34
CA ALA A 232 -21.90 -11.19 -1.91
C ALA A 232 -21.23 -12.26 -1.02
N THR A 233 -20.02 -11.99 -0.51
CA THR A 233 -19.34 -12.93 0.41
C THR A 233 -20.15 -13.15 1.68
N LYS A 234 -20.73 -12.10 2.27
CA LYS A 234 -21.58 -12.24 3.46
C LYS A 234 -22.82 -13.08 3.19
N GLU A 235 -23.48 -12.89 2.05
CA GLU A 235 -24.64 -13.70 1.67
C GLU A 235 -24.26 -15.17 1.45
N THR A 236 -23.13 -15.44 0.78
CA THR A 236 -22.65 -16.82 0.58
C THR A 236 -22.30 -17.52 1.90
N LEU A 237 -21.76 -16.78 2.88
CA LEU A 237 -21.45 -17.32 4.20
C LEU A 237 -22.74 -17.70 4.95
N LYS A 238 -23.76 -16.84 4.94
CA LYS A 238 -25.06 -17.13 5.57
C LYS A 238 -25.72 -18.37 4.99
N ILE A 239 -25.75 -18.50 3.67
CA ILE A 239 -26.31 -19.69 3.01
C ILE A 239 -25.50 -20.93 3.37
N SER A 240 -24.17 -20.81 3.50
CA SER A 240 -23.31 -21.91 3.93
C SER A 240 -23.56 -22.29 5.41
N GLU A 241 -23.84 -21.34 6.29
CA GLU A 241 -24.19 -21.57 7.69
C GLU A 241 -25.55 -22.29 7.79
N GLU A 242 -26.57 -21.77 7.10
CA GLU A 242 -27.91 -22.37 7.05
C GLU A 242 -27.87 -23.80 6.45
N ALA A 243 -27.03 -24.06 5.46
CA ALA A 243 -26.85 -25.39 4.86
C ALA A 243 -26.08 -26.38 5.76
N ASN A 244 -25.19 -25.88 6.63
CA ASN A 244 -24.44 -26.71 7.57
C ASN A 244 -25.20 -26.99 8.87
N GLY A 245 -26.40 -26.43 9.05
CA GLY A 245 -27.30 -26.74 10.17
C GLY A 245 -26.86 -26.16 11.51
N ILE A 246 -26.26 -24.97 11.51
CA ILE A 246 -26.12 -24.11 12.71
C ILE A 246 -27.06 -22.91 12.53
#